data_AF-A0A2M6R8Y1-F1
#
_entry.id   AF-A0A2M6R8Y1-F1
#
_cell.length_a   1.000
_cell.length_b   1.000
_cell.length_c   1.000
_cell.angle_alpha   90.00
_cell.angle_beta   90.00
_cell.angle_gamma   90.00
#
_symmetry.space_group_name_H-M   'P 1'
#
loop_
_entity.id
_entity.type
_entity.pdbx_description
1 polymer ?
#
loop_
_entity_poly.entity_id
_entity_poly.type
_entity_poly.pdbx_seq_one_letter_code
_entity_poly.pdbx_strand_id
1 'polypeptide(L)'
;MGAPSWDLFIALFFIIGISYGFILQREKVTGTLVSTYVALVVTQIATPYIQQFFSGQTTVGSIFIKASPTPFMIKTAVFAIIVILLTTRGGLAGMRGHGLLTPIEVIIYSGLTSLIAISTIVSFLDEGVRATLVSDSRFASIIIQYHDMWLIAPVVILIAMGFRRHGKHGELYE
;
A
#
# COMPACT_ATOMS: atom_id res chain seq x y z
N MET A 1 -16.70 10.05 26.04
CA MET A 1 -16.00 8.75 25.94
C MET A 1 -15.20 8.80 24.65
N GLY A 2 -13.87 8.88 24.76
CA GLY A 2 -13.00 9.12 23.62
C GLY A 2 -13.03 7.90 22.69
N ALA A 3 -13.54 8.11 21.47
CA ALA A 3 -13.29 7.17 20.39
C ALA A 3 -11.76 6.97 20.30
N PRO A 4 -11.25 5.76 20.06
CA PRO A 4 -9.82 5.56 19.86
C PRO A 4 -9.34 6.54 18.79
N SER A 5 -8.33 7.34 19.12
CA SER A 5 -7.83 8.35 18.18
C SER A 5 -7.33 7.66 16.92
N TRP A 6 -7.51 8.31 15.77
CA TRP A 6 -6.94 7.85 14.50
C TRP A 6 -5.43 7.60 14.60
N ASP A 7 -4.75 8.32 15.49
CA ASP A 7 -3.35 8.09 15.82
C ASP A 7 -3.08 6.67 16.35
N LEU A 8 -3.94 6.14 17.22
CA LEU A 8 -3.80 4.77 17.74
C LEU A 8 -3.99 3.73 16.63
N PHE A 9 -4.98 3.94 15.75
CA PHE A 9 -5.23 3.05 14.63
C PHE A 9 -4.03 3.01 13.68
N ILE A 10 -3.51 4.18 13.30
CA ILE A 10 -2.34 4.30 12.43
C ILE A 10 -1.11 3.66 13.09
N ALA A 11 -0.83 3.96 14.36
CA ALA A 11 0.29 3.38 15.09
C ALA A 11 0.21 1.84 15.14
N LEU A 12 -0.97 1.30 15.45
CA LEU A 12 -1.19 -0.15 15.47
C LEU A 12 -1.01 -0.76 14.08
N PHE A 13 -1.49 -0.10 13.03
CA PHE A 13 -1.33 -0.55 11.65
C PHE A 13 0.16 -0.66 11.25
N PHE A 14 0.99 0.30 11.68
CA PHE A 14 2.44 0.25 11.49
C PHE A 14 3.09 -0.90 12.27
N ILE A 15 2.73 -1.07 13.55
CA ILE A 15 3.28 -2.14 14.40
C ILE A 15 2.96 -3.51 13.76
N ILE A 16 1.71 -3.73 13.36
CA ILE A 16 1.28 -4.98 12.71
C ILE A 16 2.00 -5.16 11.38
N GLY A 17 2.06 -4.12 10.54
CA GLY A 17 2.68 -4.24 9.22
C GLY A 17 4.19 -4.49 9.28
N ILE A 18 4.91 -3.85 10.19
CA ILE A 18 6.33 -4.13 10.44
C ILE A 18 6.51 -5.55 10.98
N SER A 19 5.70 -5.96 11.96
CA SER A 19 5.74 -7.32 12.52
C SER A 19 5.47 -8.37 11.44
N TYR A 20 4.48 -8.14 10.58
CA TYR A 20 4.18 -9.00 9.44
C TYR A 20 5.34 -9.07 8.44
N GLY A 21 6.05 -7.95 8.24
CA GLY A 21 7.29 -7.89 7.49
C GLY A 21 8.35 -8.88 7.95
N PHE A 22 8.54 -9.00 9.27
CA PHE A 22 9.46 -9.99 9.84
C PHE A 22 8.96 -11.43 9.64
N ILE A 23 7.63 -11.66 9.74
CA ILE A 23 7.01 -12.99 9.53
C ILE A 23 7.16 -13.45 8.07
N LEU A 24 6.95 -12.54 7.11
CA LEU A 24 6.93 -12.87 5.68
C LEU A 24 8.27 -13.30 5.11
N GLN A 25 9.34 -13.20 5.92
CA GLN A 25 10.74 -13.36 5.53
C GLN A 25 11.21 -12.27 4.58
N ARG A 26 12.49 -11.94 4.71
CA ARG A 26 13.19 -10.85 4.00
C ARG A 26 12.87 -10.78 2.52
N GLU A 27 12.93 -11.91 1.83
CA GLU A 27 12.80 -12.00 0.37
C GLU A 27 11.41 -11.58 -0.14
N LYS A 28 10.37 -11.73 0.68
CA LYS A 28 8.99 -11.44 0.25
C LYS A 28 8.57 -10.00 0.50
N VAL A 29 9.22 -9.30 1.42
CA VAL A 29 8.84 -7.93 1.80
C VAL A 29 8.96 -6.95 0.63
N THR A 30 10.04 -7.05 -0.16
CA THR A 30 10.20 -6.22 -1.37
C THR A 30 9.11 -6.52 -2.40
N GLY A 31 8.75 -7.80 -2.58
CA GLY A 31 7.65 -8.19 -3.46
C GLY A 31 6.31 -7.63 -3.00
N THR A 32 6.04 -7.60 -1.69
CA THR A 32 4.83 -6.99 -1.12
C THR A 32 4.80 -5.47 -1.33
N LEU A 33 5.93 -4.78 -1.18
CA LEU A 33 6.03 -3.34 -1.45
C LEU A 33 5.66 -3.03 -2.90
N VAL A 34 6.29 -3.75 -3.85
CA VAL A 34 6.01 -3.61 -5.29
C VAL A 34 4.56 -3.96 -5.60
N SER A 35 4.04 -5.05 -5.02
CA SER A 35 2.64 -5.46 -5.17
C SER A 35 1.68 -4.37 -4.68
N THR A 36 2.00 -3.72 -3.56
CA THR A 36 1.18 -2.63 -2.98
C THR A 36 1.17 -1.42 -3.90
N TYR A 37 2.32 -1.06 -4.47
CA TYR A 37 2.42 0.03 -5.44
C TYR A 37 1.65 -0.28 -6.74
N VAL A 38 1.81 -1.49 -7.29
CA VAL A 38 1.06 -1.93 -8.48
C VAL A 38 -0.44 -1.95 -8.19
N ALA A 39 -0.85 -2.44 -7.02
CA ALA A 39 -2.26 -2.44 -6.61
C ALA A 39 -2.86 -1.05 -6.55
N LEU A 40 -2.10 -0.05 -6.09
CA LEU A 40 -2.53 1.34 -6.08
C LEU A 40 -2.85 1.83 -7.50
N VAL A 41 -1.92 1.64 -8.44
CA VAL A 41 -2.08 2.07 -9.84
C VAL A 41 -3.26 1.35 -10.48
N VAL A 42 -3.35 0.03 -10.30
CA VAL A 42 -4.46 -0.76 -10.84
C VAL A 42 -5.80 -0.31 -10.24
N THR A 43 -5.84 0.01 -8.95
CA THR A 43 -7.08 0.49 -8.30
C THR A 43 -7.55 1.81 -8.88
N GLN A 44 -6.64 2.75 -9.13
CA GLN A 44 -6.98 4.04 -9.75
C GLN A 44 -7.60 3.86 -11.15
N ILE A 45 -7.11 2.89 -11.91
CA ILE A 45 -7.60 2.59 -13.26
C ILE A 45 -8.89 1.74 -13.22
N ALA A 46 -8.97 0.74 -12.35
CA ALA A 46 -10.06 -0.24 -12.34
C ALA A 46 -11.33 0.27 -11.66
N THR A 47 -11.21 1.13 -10.64
CA THR A 47 -12.35 1.58 -9.83
C THR A 47 -13.47 2.22 -10.66
N PRO A 48 -13.21 3.14 -11.62
CA PRO A 48 -14.28 3.75 -12.42
C PRO A 48 -15.14 2.72 -13.16
N TYR A 49 -14.52 1.70 -13.75
CA TYR A 49 -15.23 0.63 -14.45
C TYR A 49 -16.09 -0.21 -13.49
N ILE A 50 -15.54 -0.52 -12.31
CA ILE A 50 -16.25 -1.28 -11.28
C ILE A 50 -17.43 -0.47 -10.73
N GLN A 51 -17.25 0.83 -10.52
CA GLN A 51 -18.31 1.74 -10.08
C GLN A 51 -19.44 1.84 -11.11
N GLN A 52 -19.13 1.93 -12.40
CA GLN A 52 -20.12 1.94 -13.48
C GLN A 52 -20.93 0.63 -13.52
N PHE A 53 -20.27 -0.50 -13.27
CA PHE A 53 -20.92 -1.81 -13.16
C PHE A 53 -21.95 -1.86 -12.02
N PHE A 54 -21.57 -1.41 -10.81
CA PHE A 54 -22.50 -1.34 -9.68
C PHE A 54 -23.57 -0.24 -9.80
N SER A 55 -23.31 0.81 -10.58
CA SER A 55 -24.26 1.90 -10.84
C SER A 55 -25.33 1.53 -11.89
N GLY A 56 -25.27 0.33 -12.47
CA GLY A 56 -26.26 -0.16 -13.44
C GLY A 56 -26.18 0.50 -14.82
N GLN A 57 -25.13 1.27 -15.12
CA GLN A 57 -24.92 1.89 -16.44
C GLN A 57 -24.51 0.87 -17.50
N THR A 58 -24.05 -0.32 -17.11
CA THR A 58 -23.78 -1.45 -18.00
C THR A 58 -24.78 -2.56 -17.74
N THR A 59 -25.72 -2.77 -18.66
CA THR A 59 -26.71 -3.86 -18.60
C THR A 59 -26.03 -5.20 -18.93
N VAL A 60 -25.34 -5.80 -17.98
CA VAL A 60 -24.85 -7.18 -18.12
C VAL A 60 -25.91 -8.10 -17.50
N GLY A 61 -26.84 -8.55 -18.35
CA GLY A 61 -27.77 -9.66 -18.12
C GLY A 61 -28.41 -9.74 -16.73
N SER A 62 -29.55 -9.07 -16.53
CA SER A 62 -30.59 -9.31 -15.50
C SER A 62 -30.21 -9.48 -14.01
N ILE A 63 -28.93 -9.45 -13.63
CA ILE A 63 -28.49 -9.54 -12.24
C ILE A 63 -28.46 -8.11 -11.69
N PHE A 64 -29.61 -7.65 -11.19
CA PHE A 64 -29.72 -6.40 -10.44
C PHE A 64 -28.98 -6.52 -9.10
N ILE A 65 -27.67 -6.26 -9.10
CA ILE A 65 -26.94 -6.06 -7.85
C ILE A 65 -27.21 -4.61 -7.39
N LYS A 66 -28.35 -4.38 -6.73
CA LYS A 66 -28.61 -3.16 -5.96
C LYS A 66 -27.83 -3.23 -4.65
N ALA A 67 -26.51 -3.20 -4.74
CA ALA A 67 -25.68 -2.77 -3.64
C ALA A 67 -25.41 -1.28 -3.86
N SER A 68 -25.60 -0.45 -2.84
CA SER A 68 -25.18 0.96 -2.84
C SER A 68 -23.87 1.13 -2.05
N PRO A 69 -22.76 0.44 -2.40
CA PRO A 69 -21.52 0.61 -1.65
C PRO A 69 -20.97 2.02 -1.91
N THR A 70 -20.42 2.63 -0.87
CA THR A 70 -19.77 3.94 -1.01
C THR A 70 -18.53 3.82 -1.90
N PRO A 71 -18.15 4.88 -2.64
CA PRO A 71 -16.92 4.89 -3.45
C PRO A 71 -15.67 4.46 -2.66
N PHE A 72 -15.61 4.84 -1.38
CA PHE A 72 -14.56 4.42 -0.45
C PHE A 72 -14.49 2.90 -0.28
N MET A 73 -15.62 2.24 -0.03
CA MET A 73 -15.67 0.78 0.14
C MET A 73 -15.21 0.05 -1.11
N ILE A 74 -15.65 0.51 -2.29
CA ILE A 74 -15.25 -0.10 -3.58
C ILE A 74 -13.74 0.04 -3.77
N LYS A 75 -13.20 1.26 -3.65
CA LYS A 75 -11.75 1.51 -3.84
C LYS A 75 -10.90 0.69 -2.87
N THR A 76 -11.29 0.67 -1.59
CA THR A 76 -10.57 -0.07 -0.55
C THR A 76 -10.63 -1.57 -0.79
N ALA A 77 -11.80 -2.12 -1.16
CA ALA A 77 -11.95 -3.53 -1.46
C ALA A 77 -11.12 -3.95 -2.70
N VAL A 78 -11.18 -3.17 -3.77
CA VAL A 78 -10.41 -3.41 -5.00
C VAL A 78 -8.92 -3.39 -4.68
N PHE A 79 -8.45 -2.37 -3.96
CA PHE A 79 -7.05 -2.28 -3.52
C PHE A 79 -6.63 -3.48 -2.69
N ALA A 80 -7.37 -3.82 -1.64
CA ALA A 80 -7.06 -4.94 -0.76
C ALA A 80 -7.02 -6.28 -1.53
N ILE A 81 -7.99 -6.51 -2.41
CA ILE A 81 -8.03 -7.73 -3.25
C ILE A 81 -6.80 -7.81 -4.14
N ILE A 82 -6.42 -6.72 -4.82
CA ILE A 82 -5.25 -6.72 -5.72
C ILE A 82 -3.96 -6.92 -4.92
N VAL A 83 -3.80 -6.27 -3.77
CA VAL A 83 -2.64 -6.47 -2.87
C VAL A 83 -2.52 -7.94 -2.47
N ILE A 84 -3.62 -8.55 -2.02
CA ILE A 84 -3.65 -9.96 -1.61
C ILE A 84 -3.32 -10.86 -2.79
N LEU A 85 -3.95 -10.66 -3.95
CA LEU A 85 -3.70 -11.48 -5.14
C LEU A 85 -2.24 -11.37 -5.60
N LEU A 86 -1.68 -10.17 -5.68
CA LEU A 86 -0.29 -9.97 -6.10
C LEU A 86 0.71 -10.52 -5.08
N THR A 87 0.43 -10.36 -3.79
CA THR A 87 1.32 -10.87 -2.73
C THR A 87 1.27 -12.39 -2.61
N THR A 88 0.11 -13.01 -2.80
CA THR A 88 -0.07 -14.47 -2.64
C THR A 88 0.16 -15.26 -3.93
N ARG A 89 -0.15 -14.68 -5.09
CA ARG A 89 -0.11 -15.36 -6.40
C ARG A 89 0.80 -14.68 -7.43
N GLY A 90 1.26 -13.46 -7.19
CA GLY A 90 1.94 -12.66 -8.21
C GLY A 90 3.32 -13.15 -8.63
N GLY A 91 3.90 -14.19 -8.03
CA GLY A 91 5.25 -14.68 -8.35
C GLY A 91 6.37 -13.68 -8.06
N LEU A 92 6.05 -12.44 -7.66
CA LEU A 92 6.98 -11.35 -7.36
C LEU A 92 7.87 -11.64 -6.14
N ALA A 93 7.48 -12.61 -5.31
CA ALA A 93 8.29 -13.15 -4.22
C ALA A 93 9.60 -13.81 -4.69
N GLY A 94 9.78 -14.02 -6.01
CA GLY A 94 10.97 -14.59 -6.61
C GLY A 94 12.04 -13.59 -7.05
N MET A 95 11.90 -12.28 -6.77
CA MET A 95 13.00 -11.32 -6.94
C MET A 95 14.10 -11.59 -5.89
N ARG A 96 14.81 -12.71 -6.08
CA ARG A 96 15.92 -13.18 -5.26
C ARG A 96 17.04 -12.17 -5.36
N GLY A 97 17.04 -11.24 -4.42
CA GLY A 97 18.26 -10.58 -4.06
C GLY A 97 19.19 -11.60 -3.43
N HIS A 98 20.12 -12.20 -4.20
CA HIS A 98 21.36 -12.78 -3.67
C HIS A 98 22.01 -11.79 -2.69
N GLY A 99 21.69 -11.94 -1.40
CA GLY A 99 22.09 -11.04 -0.33
C GLY A 99 21.05 -11.07 0.80
N LEU A 100 21.46 -11.50 1.98
CA LEU A 100 20.65 -11.36 3.20
C LEU A 100 20.29 -9.89 3.37
N LEU A 101 19.02 -9.51 3.15
CA LEU A 101 18.58 -8.15 3.49
C LEU A 101 18.90 -7.90 4.96
N THR A 102 19.32 -6.70 5.32
CA THR A 102 19.62 -6.37 6.73
C THR A 102 18.31 -6.19 7.53
N PRO A 103 18.26 -6.47 8.85
CA PRO A 103 17.05 -6.25 9.66
C PRO A 103 16.44 -4.85 9.48
N ILE A 104 17.29 -3.86 9.25
CA ILE A 104 16.93 -2.47 8.98
C ILE A 104 16.15 -2.35 7.66
N GLU A 105 16.56 -3.04 6.61
CA GLU A 105 15.86 -3.03 5.31
C GLU A 105 14.44 -3.61 5.41
N VAL A 106 14.23 -4.66 6.22
CA VAL A 106 12.88 -5.20 6.48
C VAL A 106 12.00 -4.14 7.13
N ILE A 107 12.50 -3.46 8.16
CA ILE A 107 11.75 -2.40 8.85
C ILE A 107 11.40 -1.28 7.86
N ILE A 108 12.35 -0.84 7.04
CA ILE A 108 12.12 0.22 6.05
C ILE A 108 11.06 -0.21 5.03
N TYR A 109 11.20 -1.39 4.42
CA TYR A 109 10.28 -1.84 3.38
C TYR A 109 8.89 -2.14 3.93
N SER A 110 8.78 -2.75 5.11
CA SER A 110 7.49 -3.02 5.73
C SER A 110 6.82 -1.73 6.22
N GLY A 111 7.61 -0.81 6.79
CA GLY A 111 7.13 0.52 7.16
C GLY A 111 6.60 1.29 5.95
N LEU A 112 7.34 1.30 4.83
CA LEU A 112 6.87 1.91 3.58
C LEU A 112 5.62 1.22 3.03
N THR A 113 5.56 -0.11 3.07
CA THR A 113 4.39 -0.86 2.61
C THR A 113 3.15 -0.44 3.41
N SER A 114 3.27 -0.40 4.74
CA SER A 114 2.21 0.09 5.62
C SER A 114 1.85 1.54 5.34
N LEU A 115 2.86 2.39 5.15
CA LEU A 115 2.66 3.82 4.90
C LEU A 115 1.91 4.07 3.58
N ILE A 116 2.29 3.39 2.50
CA ILE A 116 1.56 3.48 1.22
C ILE A 116 0.15 2.97 1.40
N ALA A 117 -0.03 1.81 2.04
CA ALA A 117 -1.35 1.22 2.22
C ALA A 117 -2.28 2.15 2.98
N ILE A 118 -1.85 2.71 4.12
CA ILE A 118 -2.68 3.63 4.90
C ILE A 118 -2.91 4.95 4.15
N SER A 119 -1.88 5.50 3.51
CA SER A 119 -1.96 6.72 2.72
C SER A 119 -2.94 6.60 1.56
N THR A 120 -2.97 5.44 0.92
CA THR A 120 -3.89 5.08 -0.16
C THR A 120 -5.32 4.91 0.34
N ILE A 121 -5.52 4.20 1.45
CA ILE A 121 -6.86 4.03 2.05
C ILE A 121 -7.42 5.40 2.46
N VAL A 122 -6.60 6.25 3.06
CA VAL A 122 -7.00 7.60 3.46
C VAL A 122 -7.31 8.48 2.24
N SER A 123 -6.57 8.34 1.12
CA SER A 123 -6.86 9.11 -0.10
C SER A 123 -8.17 8.68 -0.79
N PHE A 124 -8.72 7.51 -0.43
CA PHE A 124 -10.04 7.08 -0.89
C PHE A 124 -11.20 7.68 -0.09
N LEU A 125 -10.93 8.28 1.07
CA LEU A 125 -11.95 8.96 1.87
C LEU A 125 -12.42 10.24 1.18
N ASP A 126 -13.67 10.61 1.48
CA ASP A 126 -14.23 11.86 1.00
C ASP A 126 -13.50 13.08 1.61
N GLU A 127 -13.52 14.21 0.91
CA GLU A 127 -12.84 15.45 1.33
C GLU A 127 -13.29 15.92 2.71
N GLY A 128 -14.60 15.86 2.98
CA GLY A 128 -15.14 16.24 4.29
C GLY A 128 -14.61 15.36 5.43
N VAL A 129 -14.50 14.04 5.20
CA VAL A 129 -13.98 13.10 6.20
C VAL A 129 -12.47 13.28 6.40
N ARG A 130 -11.73 13.51 5.30
CA ARG A 130 -10.28 13.78 5.37
C ARG A 130 -10.00 15.05 6.17
N ALA A 131 -10.77 16.12 5.97
CA ALA A 131 -10.59 17.36 6.72
C ALA A 131 -10.76 17.16 8.23
N THR A 132 -11.77 16.38 8.65
CA THR A 132 -11.97 16.00 10.06
C THR A 132 -10.84 15.12 10.59
N LEU A 133 -10.30 14.19 9.78
CA LEU A 133 -9.13 13.41 10.19
C LEU A 133 -7.89 14.28 10.42
N VAL A 134 -7.68 15.30 9.58
CA VAL A 134 -6.53 16.22 9.71
C VAL A 134 -6.63 17.07 10.98
N SER A 135 -7.84 17.48 11.38
CA SER A 135 -8.02 18.23 12.63
C SER A 135 -7.84 17.36 13.87
N ASP A 136 -8.18 16.08 13.77
CA ASP A 136 -8.26 15.19 14.94
C ASP A 136 -6.99 14.35 15.17
N SER A 137 -6.12 14.19 14.17
CA SER A 137 -4.96 13.29 14.23
C SER A 137 -3.69 13.89 13.62
N ARG A 138 -2.61 13.89 14.42
CA ARG A 138 -1.29 14.35 13.97
C ARG A 138 -0.65 13.41 12.97
N PHE A 139 -0.85 12.10 13.12
CA PHE A 139 -0.31 11.15 12.13
C PHE A 139 -1.08 11.20 10.81
N ALA A 140 -2.41 11.31 10.87
CA ALA A 140 -3.23 11.46 9.67
C ALA A 140 -2.87 12.75 8.92
N SER A 141 -2.64 13.86 9.62
CA SER A 141 -2.25 15.12 8.97
C SER A 141 -0.93 15.01 8.21
N ILE A 142 0.09 14.36 8.78
CA ILE A 142 1.37 14.09 8.10
C ILE A 142 1.19 13.19 6.88
N ILE A 143 0.39 12.13 7.01
CA ILE A 143 0.15 11.19 5.91
C ILE A 143 -0.58 11.88 4.74
N ILE A 144 -1.60 12.70 5.05
CA ILE A 144 -2.40 13.40 4.05
C ILE A 144 -1.62 14.53 3.40
N GLN A 145 -0.93 15.35 4.18
CA GLN A 145 -0.20 16.53 3.68
C GLN A 145 0.97 16.14 2.77
N TYR A 146 1.66 15.04 3.09
CA TYR A 146 2.81 14.55 2.34
C TYR A 146 2.50 13.33 1.46
N HIS A 147 1.23 13.13 1.11
CA HIS A 147 0.77 11.97 0.33
C HIS A 147 1.64 11.69 -0.89
N ASP A 148 1.90 12.71 -1.70
CA ASP A 148 2.68 12.58 -2.94
C ASP A 148 4.15 12.18 -2.66
N MET A 149 4.75 12.71 -1.60
CA MET A 149 6.11 12.32 -1.18
C MET A 149 6.16 10.86 -0.76
N TRP A 150 5.13 10.37 -0.07
CA TRP A 150 5.03 8.96 0.34
C TRP A 150 4.83 8.01 -0.83
N LEU A 151 4.19 8.45 -1.91
CA LEU A 151 4.06 7.67 -3.15
C LEU A 151 5.37 7.56 -3.92
N ILE A 152 6.22 8.58 -3.86
CA ILE A 152 7.52 8.61 -4.55
C ILE A 152 8.61 7.88 -3.76
N ALA A 153 8.54 7.90 -2.43
CA ALA A 153 9.53 7.31 -1.53
C ALA A 153 9.96 5.86 -1.88
N PRO A 154 9.05 4.93 -2.24
CA PRO A 154 9.41 3.54 -2.56
C PRO A 154 10.30 3.46 -3.80
N VAL A 155 10.02 4.28 -4.82
CA VAL A 155 10.78 4.32 -6.07
C VAL A 155 12.20 4.81 -5.80
N VAL A 156 12.33 5.92 -5.06
CA VAL A 156 13.63 6.49 -4.69
C VAL A 156 14.46 5.48 -3.89
N ILE A 157 13.84 4.78 -2.94
CA ILE A 157 14.52 3.81 -2.08
C ILE A 157 14.96 2.57 -2.88
N LEU A 158 14.12 2.07 -3.79
CA LEU A 158 14.48 0.96 -4.67
C LEU A 158 15.67 1.32 -5.59
N ILE A 159 15.67 2.52 -6.16
CA ILE A 159 16.76 3.03 -7.00
C ILE A 159 18.05 3.17 -6.17
N ALA A 160 17.98 3.84 -5.02
CA ALA A 160 19.12 4.08 -4.15
C ALA A 160 19.77 2.77 -3.66
N MET A 161 18.96 1.77 -3.30
CA MET A 161 19.47 0.46 -2.89
C MET A 161 20.02 -0.36 -4.07
N GLY A 162 19.42 -0.22 -5.26
CA GLY A 162 19.92 -0.86 -6.48
C GLY A 162 21.39 -0.48 -6.78
N PHE A 163 21.73 0.80 -6.64
CA PHE A 163 23.10 1.28 -6.84
C PHE A 163 24.08 0.75 -5.78
N ARG A 164 23.70 0.67 -4.51
CA ARG A 164 24.59 0.16 -3.43
C ARG A 164 24.98 -1.30 -3.63
N ARG A 165 24.13 -2.09 -4.29
CA ARG A 165 24.36 -3.52 -4.52
C ARG A 165 25.30 -3.81 -5.68
N HIS A 166 25.35 -2.93 -6.69
CA HIS A 166 26.31 -3.03 -7.78
C HIS A 166 27.73 -2.69 -7.35
N GLY A 167 27.92 -1.70 -6.45
CA GLY A 167 29.25 -1.31 -5.97
C GLY A 167 30.02 -2.43 -5.24
N LYS A 168 29.32 -3.31 -4.52
CA LYS A 168 29.95 -4.44 -3.79
C LYS A 168 30.41 -5.61 -4.66
N HIS A 169 29.94 -5.71 -5.90
CA HIS A 169 30.38 -6.76 -6.83
C HIS A 169 31.59 -6.34 -7.69
N GLY A 170 31.92 -5.04 -7.74
CA GLY A 170 33.12 -4.55 -8.43
C GLY A 170 34.42 -4.83 -7.69
N GLU A 171 34.40 -4.88 -6.35
CA GLU A 171 35.60 -5.05 -5.52
C GLU A 171 36.06 -6.51 -5.36
N LEU A 172 35.33 -7.49 -5.88
CA LEU A 172 35.71 -8.92 -5.81
C LEU A 172 36.50 -9.40 -7.04
N TYR A 173 36.80 -8.50 -7.98
CA TYR A 173 37.55 -8.77 -9.20
C TYR A 173 38.72 -7.80 -9.44
N GLU A 174 39.09 -7.00 -8.43
CA GLU A 174 40.37 -6.26 -8.38
C GLU A 174 41.28 -6.89 -7.31
#